data_AF-A0A178ZD06-F1
#
_entry.id   AF-A0A178ZD06-F1
#
_cell.length_a   1.000
_cell.length_b   1.000
_cell.length_c   1.000
_cell.angle_alpha   90.00
_cell.angle_beta   90.00
_cell.angle_gamma   90.00
#
_symmetry.space_group_name_H-M   'P 1'
#
loop_
_entity.id
_entity.type
_entity.pdbx_description
1 polymer ?
#
loop_
_entity_poly.entity_id
_entity_poly.type
_entity_poly.pdbx_seq_one_letter_code
_entity_poly.pdbx_strand_id
1 'polypeptide(L)'
;MSDHHPRCRPLQPYAEKFLFVNYDSSSPGASHDQSRVLSHVRQNYHVWRRRQSVRQLRDLVVVPGTNKQKLPIPSSKRCPMSDGSRNVRGRVVPVMPKKASKTQRGGGVSETTVGTRLSSSSIKLHGGNSDPFNAYPVKISPRVNELIAFYRDYLLPAQYHVPSTAWVSSANARLDWSICISTLQEPALANAFIARSATVAAVLNPDLRTLATRCRLRSIQELQARLRNNASHTCSDANVLQIIMVQKAEIVDKNLSAAAAHARMLQSMFQEQQRANRTVNFTLLQYALWSDVQISSIFMTPLAFDVSPDGWIVTTMQPLWEAALQQLREVPLWTDLRDDAENSLDPSLEGEEIKAFFISRRTTLKTWLLYGLNGRPAPPLIMLWLATSACLQQGRMIKHYIRAVQETEQSTSSPSSKGGGDSAEKLEFWYTQQFLVLAEFLWTHHLSFKVEVCGVDLFDMVPTQLKNLRSALQNAEDLGRGAKPGGSSKYRNARLWALFLGAHAEWLKRNPKKKISKSAPSPDKSLLNRNHKDESPTFLRDCKDVKFSTSESYEETDDRWFEKQLARQLRDMGLSIWKDVYSILRGFNYADIIRPLGEEIFNNAMKVVLPPPEGESGLSKTEESLAGGKL
;
A
#
# COMPACT_ATOMS: atom_id res chain seq x y z
N MET A 1 52.11 42.40 -14.31
CA MET A 1 50.88 42.33 -13.49
C MET A 1 50.27 40.96 -13.71
N SER A 2 50.01 40.25 -12.62
CA SER A 2 50.02 38.79 -12.55
C SER A 2 48.72 38.13 -13.00
N ASP A 3 48.82 37.22 -13.97
CA ASP A 3 47.78 36.25 -14.30
C ASP A 3 47.70 35.18 -13.22
N HIS A 4 46.66 35.25 -12.40
CA HIS A 4 46.28 34.19 -11.46
C HIS A 4 44.89 33.67 -11.83
N HIS A 5 44.86 32.71 -12.75
CA HIS A 5 43.75 31.78 -12.82
C HIS A 5 43.66 30.98 -11.51
N PRO A 6 42.46 30.77 -10.94
CA PRO A 6 42.30 29.92 -9.77
C PRO A 6 42.66 28.48 -10.18
N ARG A 7 43.83 28.01 -9.77
CA ARG A 7 44.19 26.60 -9.86
C ARG A 7 43.15 25.83 -9.05
N CYS A 8 42.39 24.95 -9.71
CA CYS A 8 41.59 23.94 -9.04
C CYS A 8 42.48 23.26 -7.98
N ARG A 9 42.04 23.28 -6.72
CA ARG A 9 42.75 22.56 -5.67
C ARG A 9 42.79 21.08 -6.07
N PRO A 10 43.97 20.45 -6.15
CA PRO A 10 44.04 19.02 -6.40
C PRO A 10 43.24 18.29 -5.33
N LEU A 11 42.52 17.24 -5.76
CA LEU A 11 41.84 16.32 -4.85
C LEU A 11 42.80 15.94 -3.72
N GLN A 12 42.41 16.20 -2.47
CA GLN A 12 43.16 15.65 -1.34
C GLN A 12 43.18 14.13 -1.54
N PRO A 13 44.35 13.46 -1.56
CA PRO A 13 44.39 12.02 -1.68
C PRO A 13 43.70 11.37 -0.48
N TYR A 14 43.11 10.18 -0.70
CA TYR A 14 42.58 9.38 0.38
C TYR A 14 43.74 9.00 1.32
N ALA A 15 43.71 9.53 2.54
CA ALA A 15 44.82 9.44 3.50
C ALA A 15 44.66 8.28 4.51
N GLU A 16 43.58 7.49 4.41
CA GLU A 16 43.37 6.34 5.28
C GLU A 16 44.08 5.09 4.75
N LYS A 17 44.30 4.10 5.64
CA LYS A 17 45.03 2.86 5.31
C LYS A 17 44.38 2.14 4.12
N PHE A 18 45.14 1.96 3.04
CA PHE A 18 44.78 1.07 1.95
C PHE A 18 44.84 -0.38 2.44
N LEU A 19 43.72 -1.10 2.32
CA LEU A 19 43.68 -2.55 2.54
C LEU A 19 43.75 -3.23 1.18
N PHE A 20 44.79 -4.03 0.98
CA PHE A 20 44.97 -4.85 -0.21
C PHE A 20 44.50 -6.28 0.09
N VAL A 21 43.82 -6.90 -0.88
CA VAL A 21 43.52 -8.33 -0.83
C VAL A 21 44.65 -9.04 -1.55
N ASN A 22 45.43 -9.85 -0.85
CA ASN A 22 46.38 -10.74 -1.52
C ASN A 22 45.60 -11.93 -2.11
N TYR A 23 45.65 -12.08 -3.43
CA TYR A 23 44.89 -13.09 -4.18
C TYR A 23 45.72 -14.36 -4.43
N ASP A 24 46.60 -14.74 -3.50
CA ASP A 24 47.25 -16.05 -3.58
C ASP A 24 46.23 -17.14 -3.26
N SER A 25 45.93 -17.95 -4.27
CA SER A 25 44.86 -18.96 -4.30
C SER A 25 45.07 -20.17 -3.39
N SER A 26 46.06 -20.13 -2.49
CA SER A 26 46.46 -21.27 -1.65
C SER A 26 46.30 -21.03 -0.15
N SER A 27 45.83 -19.85 0.28
CA SER A 27 45.67 -19.56 1.71
C SER A 27 44.19 -19.59 2.16
N PRO A 28 43.80 -20.47 3.11
CA PRO A 28 42.41 -20.59 3.59
C PRO A 28 41.84 -19.34 4.30
N GLY A 29 42.68 -18.33 4.57
CA GLY A 29 42.31 -17.10 5.28
C GLY A 29 41.68 -15.99 4.42
N ALA A 30 41.64 -16.12 3.10
CA ALA A 30 41.26 -15.03 2.18
C ALA A 30 39.82 -14.48 2.35
N SER A 31 38.89 -15.31 2.87
CA SER A 31 37.49 -14.91 3.10
C SER A 31 37.35 -13.81 4.17
N HIS A 32 38.15 -13.89 5.24
CA HIS A 32 38.06 -12.94 6.35
C HIS A 32 38.61 -11.56 5.93
N ASP A 33 39.68 -11.54 5.14
CA ASP A 33 40.25 -10.29 4.61
C ASP A 33 39.34 -9.65 3.55
N GLN A 34 38.65 -10.44 2.73
CA GLN A 34 37.69 -9.92 1.75
C GLN A 34 36.49 -9.23 2.43
N SER A 35 35.95 -9.82 3.49
CA SER A 35 34.85 -9.21 4.26
C SER A 35 35.27 -7.89 4.91
N ARG A 36 36.52 -7.83 5.41
CA ARG A 36 37.11 -6.65 6.06
C ARG A 36 37.42 -5.54 5.06
N VAL A 37 37.92 -5.87 3.86
CA VAL A 37 38.11 -4.91 2.77
C VAL A 37 36.78 -4.36 2.27
N LEU A 38 35.77 -5.22 2.05
CA LEU A 38 34.44 -4.77 1.63
C LEU A 38 33.78 -3.87 2.69
N SER A 39 33.96 -4.20 3.98
CA SER A 39 33.51 -3.35 5.08
C SER A 39 34.23 -1.99 5.07
N HIS A 40 35.57 -1.98 4.94
CA HIS A 40 36.36 -0.74 4.87
C HIS A 40 35.99 0.13 3.67
N VAL A 41 35.77 -0.46 2.49
CA VAL A 41 35.35 0.28 1.28
C VAL A 41 33.96 0.90 1.48
N ARG A 42 33.01 0.13 2.04
CA ARG A 42 31.65 0.60 2.32
C ARG A 42 31.62 1.72 3.37
N GLN A 43 32.38 1.57 4.45
CA GLN A 43 32.34 2.48 5.58
C GLN A 43 33.19 3.73 5.36
N ASN A 44 34.37 3.62 4.75
CA ASN A 44 35.34 4.71 4.72
C ASN A 44 35.48 5.34 3.34
N TYR A 45 35.80 4.53 2.31
CA TYR A 45 36.05 5.07 0.96
C TYR A 45 34.80 5.70 0.33
N HIS A 46 33.64 5.05 0.38
CA HIS A 46 32.40 5.61 -0.19
C HIS A 46 31.90 6.85 0.57
N VAL A 47 32.18 6.94 1.87
CA VAL A 47 31.83 8.12 2.68
C VAL A 47 32.77 9.28 2.35
N TRP A 48 34.08 9.03 2.30
CA TRP A 48 35.07 10.02 1.88
C TRP A 48 34.82 10.54 0.46
N ARG A 49 34.57 9.65 -0.50
CA ARG A 49 34.32 10.02 -1.90
C ARG A 49 33.10 10.93 -2.03
N ARG A 50 32.02 10.60 -1.32
CA ARG A 50 30.82 11.46 -1.24
C ARG A 50 31.13 12.83 -0.62
N ARG A 51 31.93 12.88 0.45
CA ARG A 51 32.35 14.16 1.07
C ARG A 51 33.17 15.03 0.10
N GLN A 52 34.08 14.44 -0.66
CA GLN A 52 34.87 15.17 -1.66
C GLN A 52 33.99 15.68 -2.81
N SER A 53 33.06 14.86 -3.31
CA SER A 53 32.10 15.30 -4.34
C SER A 53 31.22 16.45 -3.86
N VAL A 54 30.73 16.41 -2.61
CA VAL A 54 29.94 17.51 -2.03
C VAL A 54 30.77 18.78 -1.84
N ARG A 55 32.05 18.67 -1.45
CA ARG A 55 32.96 19.83 -1.34
C ARG A 55 33.21 20.46 -2.71
N GLN A 56 33.50 19.65 -3.73
CA GLN A 56 33.66 20.13 -5.10
C GLN A 56 32.40 20.84 -5.61
N LEU A 57 31.22 20.30 -5.32
CA LEU A 57 29.94 20.94 -5.70
C LEU A 57 29.74 22.29 -4.99
N ARG A 58 30.18 22.44 -3.74
CA ARG A 58 30.12 23.74 -3.03
C ARG A 58 31.10 24.75 -3.57
N ASP A 59 32.31 24.32 -3.89
CA ASP A 59 33.35 25.18 -4.48
C ASP A 59 32.94 25.68 -5.89
N LEU A 60 32.10 24.91 -6.59
CA LEU A 60 31.53 25.28 -7.90
C LEU A 60 30.29 26.22 -7.83
N VAL A 61 29.70 26.42 -6.65
CA VAL A 61 28.44 27.20 -6.46
C VAL A 61 28.70 28.64 -6.01
N VAL A 62 29.95 29.09 -5.91
CA VAL A 62 30.24 30.52 -5.68
C VAL A 62 30.02 31.30 -6.99
N VAL A 63 28.78 31.71 -7.24
CA VAL A 63 28.43 32.66 -8.30
C VAL A 63 28.58 34.09 -7.75
N PRO A 64 29.31 35.00 -8.42
CA PRO A 64 29.40 36.40 -8.04
C PRO A 64 28.02 37.08 -8.15
N GLY A 65 27.66 37.84 -7.11
CA GLY A 65 26.38 38.50 -7.01
C GLY A 65 26.18 39.67 -7.99
N THR A 66 24.89 39.93 -8.22
CA THR A 66 24.25 41.16 -8.73
C THR A 66 24.27 41.41 -10.25
N ASN A 67 23.09 41.41 -10.87
CA ASN A 67 22.47 42.67 -11.30
C ASN A 67 20.96 42.49 -11.57
N LYS A 68 20.15 43.42 -11.03
CA LYS A 68 18.70 43.46 -11.24
C LYS A 68 18.42 44.32 -12.48
N GLN A 69 17.80 43.76 -13.52
CA GLN A 69 17.11 44.55 -14.54
C GLN A 69 15.68 44.01 -14.71
N LYS A 70 14.72 44.88 -14.38
CA LYS A 70 13.30 44.74 -14.72
C LYS A 70 13.11 45.20 -16.16
N LEU A 71 12.33 44.48 -16.97
CA LEU A 71 11.66 44.99 -18.18
C LEU A 71 10.49 44.02 -18.55
N PRO A 72 9.51 44.41 -19.40
CA PRO A 72 8.08 44.41 -19.03
C PRO A 72 7.21 43.40 -19.80
N ILE A 73 6.03 43.13 -19.23
CA ILE A 73 4.98 42.26 -19.74
C ILE A 73 4.16 42.98 -20.83
N PRO A 74 3.83 42.34 -21.97
CA PRO A 74 2.73 42.78 -22.82
C PRO A 74 1.46 41.94 -22.60
N SER A 75 0.36 42.68 -22.68
CA SER A 75 -1.03 42.35 -22.38
C SER A 75 -1.72 41.39 -23.36
N SER A 76 -2.63 40.62 -22.76
CA SER A 76 -3.77 39.89 -23.32
C SER A 76 -4.44 40.52 -24.55
N LYS A 77 -4.65 39.70 -25.59
CA LYS A 77 -5.76 39.84 -26.55
C LYS A 77 -6.42 38.48 -26.77
N ARG A 78 -7.67 38.35 -26.29
CA ARG A 78 -8.65 37.34 -26.70
C ARG A 78 -9.33 37.76 -28.00
N CYS A 79 -9.68 36.80 -28.84
CA CYS A 79 -10.77 36.90 -29.82
C CYS A 79 -11.15 35.47 -30.32
N PRO A 80 -12.31 35.27 -30.96
CA PRO A 80 -13.38 34.43 -30.41
C PRO A 80 -13.66 33.16 -31.24
N MET A 81 -14.54 32.33 -30.66
CA MET A 81 -15.11 31.13 -31.28
C MET A 81 -15.96 31.46 -32.50
N SER A 82 -15.90 30.60 -33.52
CA SER A 82 -16.95 30.50 -34.53
C SER A 82 -17.41 29.06 -34.64
N ASP A 83 -18.73 28.93 -34.53
CA ASP A 83 -19.57 27.77 -34.76
C ASP A 83 -19.71 27.51 -36.27
N GLY A 84 -20.00 26.27 -36.69
CA GLY A 84 -20.07 25.93 -38.11
C GLY A 84 -20.29 24.45 -38.44
N SER A 85 -21.56 24.11 -38.67
CA SER A 85 -22.16 22.78 -38.84
C SER A 85 -22.08 22.19 -40.27
N ARG A 86 -22.04 20.84 -40.33
CA ARG A 86 -22.63 19.88 -41.30
C ARG A 86 -22.17 19.74 -42.79
N ASN A 87 -21.70 18.51 -43.05
CA ASN A 87 -22.18 17.50 -44.03
C ASN A 87 -21.72 17.47 -45.51
N VAL A 88 -21.58 16.20 -45.95
CA VAL A 88 -21.73 15.60 -47.31
C VAL A 88 -20.47 15.38 -48.17
N ARG A 89 -20.03 14.10 -48.18
CA ARG A 89 -19.88 13.19 -49.35
C ARG A 89 -19.24 13.74 -50.65
N GLY A 90 -18.18 13.07 -51.13
CA GLY A 90 -17.80 13.15 -52.54
C GLY A 90 -16.38 12.67 -52.86
N ARG A 91 -16.27 11.42 -53.32
CA ARG A 91 -15.06 10.75 -53.83
C ARG A 91 -14.81 11.18 -55.28
N VAL A 92 -13.61 11.67 -55.63
CA VAL A 92 -13.04 11.56 -57.00
C VAL A 92 -11.50 11.51 -56.94
N VAL A 93 -10.94 10.48 -57.58
CA VAL A 93 -9.53 10.31 -57.94
C VAL A 93 -9.33 10.90 -59.34
N PRO A 94 -8.21 11.58 -59.65
CA PRO A 94 -7.36 11.09 -60.76
C PRO A 94 -5.85 11.25 -60.48
N VAL A 95 -5.06 10.19 -60.67
CA VAL A 95 -4.18 9.93 -61.83
C VAL A 95 -2.87 10.73 -61.83
N MET A 96 -1.77 9.99 -61.66
CA MET A 96 -0.37 10.37 -61.91
C MET A 96 -0.10 10.68 -63.39
N PRO A 97 1.00 11.39 -63.69
CA PRO A 97 2.03 10.71 -64.46
C PRO A 97 3.47 10.91 -63.95
N LYS A 98 4.26 9.86 -64.22
CA LYS A 98 5.71 9.69 -64.02
C LYS A 98 6.54 10.54 -65.01
N LYS A 99 7.79 10.82 -64.59
CA LYS A 99 9.08 10.95 -65.34
C LYS A 99 9.85 12.19 -64.85
N ALA A 100 11.17 12.24 -64.74
CA ALA A 100 12.25 11.28 -64.90
C ALA A 100 13.50 11.83 -64.18
N SER A 101 14.42 10.91 -63.90
CA SER A 101 15.84 11.05 -63.53
C SER A 101 16.61 12.25 -64.09
N LYS A 102 17.47 12.85 -63.25
CA LYS A 102 18.80 13.34 -63.67
C LYS A 102 19.83 13.21 -62.55
N THR A 103 20.79 12.34 -62.81
CA THR A 103 22.12 12.23 -62.23
C THR A 103 22.94 13.49 -62.52
N GLN A 104 23.67 14.01 -61.53
CA GLN A 104 24.90 14.74 -61.79
C GLN A 104 25.91 14.56 -60.65
N ARG A 105 27.00 13.86 -60.99
CA ARG A 105 28.28 13.86 -60.32
C ARG A 105 29.02 15.14 -60.69
N GLY A 106 29.75 15.74 -59.75
CA GLY A 106 30.72 16.79 -60.02
C GLY A 106 31.51 17.08 -58.76
N GLY A 107 32.73 16.53 -58.68
CA GLY A 107 33.66 16.79 -57.58
C GLY A 107 34.32 18.16 -57.69
N GLY A 108 34.78 18.67 -56.55
CA GLY A 108 35.59 19.88 -56.44
C GLY A 108 36.38 19.82 -55.15
N VAL A 109 37.69 19.59 -55.30
CA VAL A 109 38.71 19.61 -54.26
C VAL A 109 38.95 21.07 -53.82
N SER A 110 39.00 21.31 -52.51
CA SER A 110 39.85 22.37 -51.95
C SER A 110 40.16 22.05 -50.49
N GLU A 111 41.41 21.65 -50.27
CA GLU A 111 42.09 21.70 -49.00
C GLU A 111 42.24 23.17 -48.58
N THR A 112 41.83 23.49 -47.36
CA THR A 112 42.34 24.68 -46.68
C THR A 112 42.56 24.34 -45.21
N THR A 113 43.83 24.15 -44.90
CA THR A 113 44.43 24.05 -43.58
C THR A 113 44.20 25.34 -42.80
N VAL A 114 43.31 25.32 -41.81
CA VAL A 114 43.30 26.32 -40.72
C VAL A 114 43.04 25.60 -39.39
N GLY A 115 44.08 25.56 -38.56
CA GLY A 115 44.03 24.97 -37.23
C GLY A 115 42.96 25.63 -36.37
N THR A 116 42.01 24.83 -35.89
CA THR A 116 41.04 25.27 -34.90
C THR A 116 41.27 24.45 -33.65
N ARG A 117 41.78 25.13 -32.61
CA ARG A 117 41.89 24.63 -31.24
C ARG A 117 40.58 23.94 -30.86
N LEU A 118 40.67 22.68 -30.42
CA LEU A 118 39.60 21.97 -29.73
C LEU A 118 39.31 22.72 -28.43
N SER A 119 38.46 23.74 -28.53
CA SER A 119 37.83 24.38 -27.39
C SER A 119 36.97 23.32 -26.73
N SER A 120 37.43 22.84 -25.57
CA SER A 120 36.65 22.02 -24.66
C SER A 120 35.30 22.70 -24.45
N SER A 121 34.28 22.17 -25.11
CA SER A 121 32.91 22.59 -24.92
C SER A 121 32.54 22.20 -23.49
N SER A 122 32.48 23.21 -22.63
CA SER A 122 31.94 23.12 -21.28
C SER A 122 30.63 22.35 -21.35
N ILE A 123 30.59 21.16 -20.74
CA ILE A 123 29.35 20.40 -20.55
C ILE A 123 28.44 21.29 -19.69
N LYS A 124 27.51 21.96 -20.35
CA LYS A 124 26.40 22.64 -19.66
C LYS A 124 25.54 21.54 -19.06
N LEU A 125 25.77 21.24 -17.77
CA LEU A 125 24.92 20.41 -16.92
C LEU A 125 23.58 21.12 -16.66
N HIS A 126 22.77 21.28 -17.70
CA HIS A 126 21.35 21.63 -17.58
C HIS A 126 20.55 20.37 -17.90
N GLY A 127 19.97 19.75 -16.86
CA GLY A 127 19.06 18.62 -16.98
C GLY A 127 19.69 17.34 -17.55
N GLY A 128 20.84 16.92 -17.00
CA GLY A 128 21.57 15.73 -17.46
C GLY A 128 20.70 14.48 -17.51
N ASN A 129 20.90 13.68 -18.56
CA ASN A 129 20.32 12.35 -18.71
C ASN A 129 20.65 11.53 -17.45
N SER A 130 19.64 11.09 -16.70
CA SER A 130 19.87 10.30 -15.47
C SER A 130 20.43 8.91 -15.77
N ASP A 131 20.40 8.52 -17.05
CA ASP A 131 21.15 7.42 -17.63
C ASP A 131 22.13 7.96 -18.69
N PRO A 132 23.28 8.53 -18.28
CA PRO A 132 24.22 9.18 -19.20
C PRO A 132 24.89 8.20 -20.17
N PHE A 133 24.81 6.90 -19.90
CA PHE A 133 25.38 5.84 -20.72
C PHE A 133 24.34 5.12 -21.59
N ASN A 134 23.06 5.51 -21.51
CA ASN A 134 21.97 4.81 -22.18
C ASN A 134 22.00 3.29 -21.88
N ALA A 135 22.22 2.96 -20.60
CA ALA A 135 22.28 1.60 -20.08
C ALA A 135 20.95 0.86 -20.20
N TYR A 136 19.83 1.59 -20.36
CA TYR A 136 18.50 1.00 -20.56
C TYR A 136 17.93 1.31 -21.94
N PRO A 137 17.16 0.40 -22.55
CA PRO A 137 16.44 0.65 -23.80
C PRO A 137 15.37 1.74 -23.71
N VAL A 138 14.97 2.12 -22.49
CA VAL A 138 14.06 3.24 -22.24
C VAL A 138 14.81 4.48 -21.79
N LYS A 139 14.37 5.64 -22.29
CA LYS A 139 14.95 6.93 -21.89
C LYS A 139 14.63 7.25 -20.43
N ILE A 140 15.61 7.12 -19.55
CA ILE A 140 15.51 7.53 -18.15
C ILE A 140 15.74 9.05 -18.02
N SER A 141 14.66 9.81 -18.21
CA SER A 141 14.67 11.25 -17.94
C SER A 141 14.85 11.54 -16.44
N PRO A 142 15.26 12.77 -16.05
CA PRO A 142 15.32 13.17 -14.64
C PRO A 142 14.03 12.87 -13.88
N ARG A 143 12.87 13.10 -14.52
CA ARG A 143 11.57 12.82 -13.90
C ARG A 143 11.30 11.34 -13.69
N VAL A 144 11.70 10.48 -14.65
CA VAL A 144 11.59 9.03 -14.50
C VAL A 144 12.51 8.54 -13.38
N ASN A 145 13.73 9.07 -13.31
CA ASN A 145 14.67 8.73 -12.24
C ASN A 145 14.13 9.15 -10.85
N GLU A 146 13.48 10.31 -10.74
CA GLU A 146 12.80 10.72 -9.50
C GLU A 146 11.68 9.74 -9.09
N LEU A 147 10.90 9.21 -10.06
CA LEU A 147 9.88 8.20 -9.78
C LEU A 147 10.47 6.85 -9.33
N ILE A 148 11.58 6.43 -9.94
CA ILE A 148 12.30 5.22 -9.56
C ILE A 148 12.87 5.37 -8.13
N ALA A 149 13.45 6.53 -7.82
CA ALA A 149 13.94 6.83 -6.48
C ALA A 149 12.79 6.88 -5.46
N PHE A 150 11.66 7.49 -5.82
CA PHE A 150 10.46 7.49 -4.99
C PHE A 150 9.94 6.08 -4.69
N TYR A 151 9.90 5.21 -5.70
CA TYR A 151 9.53 3.81 -5.51
C TYR A 151 10.45 3.15 -4.48
N ARG A 152 11.77 3.27 -4.66
CA ARG A 152 12.79 2.66 -3.81
C ARG A 152 12.76 3.17 -2.37
N ASP A 153 12.63 4.48 -2.20
CA ASP A 153 12.90 5.14 -0.91
C ASP A 153 11.64 5.34 -0.07
N TYR A 154 10.45 5.30 -0.68
CA TYR A 154 9.17 5.57 0.00
C TYR A 154 8.15 4.44 -0.17
N LEU A 155 7.87 4.02 -1.40
CA LEU A 155 6.82 3.02 -1.64
C LEU A 155 7.25 1.61 -1.20
N LEU A 156 8.46 1.19 -1.57
CA LEU A 156 8.97 -0.14 -1.26
C LEU A 156 9.09 -0.37 0.27
N PRO A 157 9.64 0.56 1.07
CA PRO A 157 9.65 0.41 2.52
C PRO A 157 8.25 0.36 3.12
N ALA A 158 7.32 1.19 2.62
CA ALA A 158 5.93 1.20 3.08
C ALA A 158 5.21 -0.13 2.79
N GLN A 159 5.37 -0.70 1.59
CA GLN A 159 4.73 -1.96 1.20
C GLN A 159 5.20 -3.16 2.04
N TYR A 160 6.44 -3.14 2.51
CA TYR A 160 7.04 -4.23 3.27
C TYR A 160 7.18 -3.95 4.78
N HIS A 161 6.60 -2.86 5.27
CA HIS A 161 6.63 -2.46 6.69
C HIS A 161 8.04 -2.41 7.28
N VAL A 162 9.00 -1.92 6.50
CA VAL A 162 10.41 -1.80 6.89
C VAL A 162 10.82 -0.33 6.94
N PRO A 163 11.75 0.05 7.83
CA PRO A 163 12.31 1.40 7.82
C PRO A 163 12.93 1.73 6.45
N SER A 164 12.79 2.98 6.00
CA SER A 164 13.33 3.43 4.71
C SER A 164 14.84 3.21 4.56
N THR A 165 15.58 3.22 5.67
CA THR A 165 17.02 2.95 5.70
C THR A 165 17.37 1.46 5.73
N ALA A 166 16.40 0.58 5.95
CA ALA A 166 16.61 -0.84 6.23
C ALA A 166 15.88 -1.77 5.24
N TRP A 167 15.19 -1.26 4.21
CA TRP A 167 14.45 -2.15 3.29
C TRP A 167 15.32 -3.23 2.64
N VAL A 168 16.62 -2.95 2.45
CA VAL A 168 17.60 -3.89 1.90
C VAL A 168 17.77 -5.15 2.79
N SER A 169 17.40 -5.11 4.07
CA SER A 169 17.39 -6.30 4.92
C SER A 169 16.18 -7.21 4.69
N SER A 170 15.11 -6.71 4.07
CA SER A 170 13.95 -7.52 3.69
C SER A 170 14.22 -8.26 2.38
N ALA A 171 14.25 -9.58 2.44
CA ALA A 171 14.41 -10.43 1.26
C ALA A 171 13.33 -10.17 0.20
N ASN A 172 12.07 -9.97 0.64
CA ASN A 172 10.95 -9.70 -0.25
C ASN A 172 11.06 -8.30 -0.89
N ALA A 173 11.47 -7.28 -0.12
CA ALA A 173 11.67 -5.95 -0.68
C ALA A 173 12.81 -5.92 -1.71
N ARG A 174 13.91 -6.66 -1.46
CA ARG A 174 14.99 -6.83 -2.44
C ARG A 174 14.52 -7.55 -3.71
N LEU A 175 13.71 -8.59 -3.56
CA LEU A 175 13.16 -9.31 -4.70
C LEU A 175 12.24 -8.40 -5.55
N ASP A 176 11.31 -7.68 -4.93
CA ASP A 176 10.42 -6.71 -5.61
C ASP A 176 11.25 -5.63 -6.33
N TRP A 177 12.25 -5.05 -5.66
CA TRP A 177 13.16 -4.10 -6.28
C TRP A 177 13.89 -4.68 -7.49
N SER A 178 14.44 -5.89 -7.37
CA SER A 178 15.15 -6.56 -8.46
C SER A 178 14.25 -6.81 -9.66
N ILE A 179 13.00 -7.23 -9.42
CA ILE A 179 12.00 -7.43 -10.48
C ILE A 179 11.65 -6.10 -11.13
N CYS A 180 11.39 -5.05 -10.34
CA CYS A 180 11.06 -3.73 -10.86
C CYS A 180 12.20 -3.15 -11.71
N ILE A 181 13.45 -3.27 -11.28
CA ILE A 181 14.59 -2.77 -12.06
C ILE A 181 14.85 -3.61 -13.30
N SER A 182 14.65 -4.93 -13.27
CA SER A 182 14.80 -5.75 -14.48
C SER A 182 13.79 -5.37 -15.56
N THR A 183 12.60 -4.85 -15.19
CA THR A 183 11.63 -4.34 -16.17
C THR A 183 12.16 -3.22 -17.05
N LEU A 184 13.16 -2.45 -16.60
CA LEU A 184 13.75 -1.36 -17.38
C LEU A 184 14.51 -1.85 -18.61
N GLN A 185 14.82 -3.15 -18.69
CA GLN A 185 15.43 -3.78 -19.87
C GLN A 185 14.43 -4.02 -21.01
N GLU A 186 13.13 -3.93 -20.74
CA GLU A 186 12.08 -4.12 -21.75
C GLU A 186 11.17 -2.89 -21.82
N PRO A 187 11.05 -2.19 -22.98
CA PRO A 187 10.28 -0.95 -23.06
C PRO A 187 8.84 -1.03 -22.55
N ALA A 188 8.12 -2.12 -22.83
CA ALA A 188 6.73 -2.27 -22.39
C ALA A 188 6.60 -2.48 -20.88
N LEU A 189 7.49 -3.28 -20.28
CA LEU A 189 7.50 -3.51 -18.84
C LEU A 189 7.94 -2.26 -18.09
N ALA A 190 8.94 -1.56 -18.63
CA ALA A 190 9.39 -0.28 -18.10
C ALA A 190 8.26 0.76 -18.05
N ASN A 191 7.47 0.88 -19.13
CA ASN A 191 6.31 1.78 -19.14
C ASN A 191 5.28 1.40 -18.07
N ALA A 192 5.04 0.10 -17.84
CA ALA A 192 4.13 -0.37 -16.79
C ALA A 192 4.64 -0.05 -15.38
N PHE A 193 5.93 -0.27 -15.11
CA PHE A 193 6.56 0.05 -13.84
C PHE A 193 6.56 1.57 -13.57
N ILE A 194 6.90 2.39 -14.57
CA ILE A 194 6.84 3.85 -14.48
C ILE A 194 5.40 4.31 -14.27
N ALA A 195 4.42 3.73 -14.97
CA ALA A 195 3.00 4.05 -14.80
C ALA A 195 2.54 3.78 -13.36
N ARG A 196 2.86 2.62 -12.79
CA ARG A 196 2.56 2.29 -11.38
C ARG A 196 3.17 3.33 -10.43
N SER A 197 4.45 3.61 -10.60
CA SER A 197 5.18 4.55 -9.74
C SER A 197 4.63 5.98 -9.85
N ALA A 198 4.32 6.42 -11.08
CA ALA A 198 3.72 7.71 -11.35
C ALA A 198 2.32 7.84 -10.77
N THR A 199 1.47 6.79 -10.85
CA THR A 199 0.12 6.83 -10.26
C THR A 199 0.19 6.97 -8.75
N VAL A 200 1.06 6.21 -8.07
CA VAL A 200 1.25 6.36 -6.62
C VAL A 200 1.76 7.75 -6.27
N ALA A 201 2.76 8.26 -7.00
CA ALA A 201 3.25 9.61 -6.77
C ALA A 201 2.17 10.67 -7.08
N ALA A 202 1.23 10.39 -7.97
CA ALA A 202 0.12 11.27 -8.32
C ALA A 202 -0.97 11.37 -7.24
N VAL A 203 -1.05 10.39 -6.32
CA VAL A 203 -1.85 10.51 -5.09
C VAL A 203 -1.30 11.63 -4.22
N LEU A 204 0.02 11.75 -4.14
CA LEU A 204 0.68 12.76 -3.31
C LEU A 204 0.78 14.11 -4.04
N ASN A 205 1.12 14.09 -5.32
CA ASN A 205 1.27 15.27 -6.16
C ASN A 205 0.41 15.13 -7.44
N PRO A 206 -0.78 15.75 -7.48
CA PRO A 206 -1.70 15.64 -8.61
C PRO A 206 -1.13 16.02 -9.99
N ASP A 207 -0.06 16.83 -10.08
CA ASP A 207 0.57 17.20 -11.35
C ASP A 207 1.16 16.00 -12.10
N LEU A 208 1.42 14.91 -11.39
CA LEU A 208 1.91 13.66 -11.95
C LEU A 208 0.84 12.83 -12.65
N ARG A 209 -0.46 13.15 -12.50
CA ARG A 209 -1.57 12.37 -13.09
C ARG A 209 -1.43 12.22 -14.60
N THR A 210 -1.14 13.31 -15.31
CA THR A 210 -0.99 13.26 -16.78
C THR A 210 0.17 12.35 -17.21
N LEU A 211 1.28 12.35 -16.48
CA LEU A 211 2.39 11.44 -16.74
C LEU A 211 1.99 9.99 -16.49
N ALA A 212 1.32 9.73 -15.36
CA ALA A 212 0.83 8.41 -14.99
C ALA A 212 -0.11 7.84 -16.07
N THR A 213 -1.13 8.61 -16.48
CA THR A 213 -2.07 8.20 -17.53
C THR A 213 -1.36 7.93 -18.86
N ARG A 214 -0.40 8.77 -19.26
CA ARG A 214 0.34 8.60 -20.51
C ARG A 214 1.18 7.32 -20.52
N CYS A 215 1.93 7.06 -19.44
CA CYS A 215 2.73 5.83 -19.31
C CYS A 215 1.82 4.59 -19.29
N ARG A 216 0.67 4.68 -18.61
CA ARG A 216 -0.30 3.59 -18.52
C ARG A 216 -0.90 3.26 -19.89
N LEU A 217 -1.38 4.28 -20.62
CA LEU A 217 -1.92 4.12 -21.97
C LEU A 217 -0.89 3.48 -22.91
N ARG A 218 0.35 3.95 -22.87
CA ARG A 218 1.43 3.40 -23.70
C ARG A 218 1.70 1.93 -23.38
N SER A 219 1.78 1.59 -22.09
CA SER A 219 1.94 0.19 -21.66
C SER A 219 0.80 -0.69 -22.19
N ILE A 220 -0.46 -0.26 -22.06
CA ILE A 220 -1.62 -1.00 -22.53
C ILE A 220 -1.60 -1.18 -24.05
N GLN A 221 -1.26 -0.13 -24.82
CA GLN A 221 -1.15 -0.20 -26.28
C GLN A 221 -0.06 -1.19 -26.72
N GLU A 222 1.10 -1.15 -26.08
CA GLU A 222 2.21 -2.07 -26.34
C GLU A 222 1.84 -3.52 -25.98
N LEU A 223 1.13 -3.74 -24.87
CA LEU A 223 0.60 -5.04 -24.48
C LEU A 223 -0.42 -5.55 -25.51
N GLN A 224 -1.38 -4.73 -25.92
CA GLN A 224 -2.38 -5.12 -26.91
C GLN A 224 -1.76 -5.50 -28.25
N ALA A 225 -0.78 -4.73 -28.73
CA ALA A 225 -0.06 -5.06 -29.96
C ALA A 225 0.67 -6.39 -29.83
N ARG A 226 1.33 -6.64 -28.69
CA ARG A 226 2.05 -7.89 -28.43
C ARG A 226 1.11 -9.10 -28.35
N LEU A 227 -0.02 -8.98 -27.65
CA LEU A 227 -1.00 -10.06 -27.52
C LEU A 227 -1.66 -10.40 -28.86
N ARG A 228 -1.86 -9.43 -29.76
CA ARG A 228 -2.38 -9.68 -31.12
C ARG A 228 -1.37 -10.36 -32.04
N ASN A 229 -0.09 -10.00 -31.90
CA ASN A 229 0.94 -10.45 -32.83
C ASN A 229 1.61 -11.77 -32.44
N ASN A 230 1.62 -12.13 -31.14
CA ASN A 230 2.36 -13.28 -30.61
C ASN A 230 1.46 -14.23 -29.81
N ALA A 231 0.55 -14.92 -30.51
CA ALA A 231 -0.39 -15.85 -29.88
C ALA A 231 0.30 -16.92 -29.00
N SER A 232 1.49 -17.41 -29.41
CA SER A 232 2.28 -18.41 -28.67
C SER A 232 2.85 -17.93 -27.34
N HIS A 233 3.01 -16.61 -27.14
CA HIS A 233 3.59 -16.01 -25.93
C HIS A 233 2.58 -15.15 -25.16
N THR A 234 1.30 -15.27 -25.47
CA THR A 234 0.20 -14.57 -24.79
C THR A 234 0.35 -14.67 -23.28
N CYS A 235 0.50 -15.90 -22.77
CA CYS A 235 0.62 -16.22 -21.35
C CYS A 235 2.07 -16.21 -20.83
N SER A 236 2.96 -15.39 -21.40
CA SER A 236 4.34 -15.26 -20.88
C SER A 236 4.40 -14.51 -19.54
N ASP A 237 5.40 -14.83 -18.72
CA ASP A 237 5.64 -14.16 -17.43
C ASP A 237 5.83 -12.64 -17.57
N ALA A 238 6.43 -12.18 -18.68
CA ALA A 238 6.54 -10.76 -18.99
C ALA A 238 5.15 -10.11 -19.12
N ASN A 239 4.23 -10.72 -19.88
CA ASN A 239 2.88 -10.17 -20.04
C ASN A 239 2.09 -10.20 -18.73
N VAL A 240 2.23 -11.27 -17.94
CA VAL A 240 1.63 -11.39 -16.61
C VAL A 240 2.14 -10.27 -15.70
N LEU A 241 3.45 -10.06 -15.63
CA LEU A 241 4.06 -8.99 -14.84
C LEU A 241 3.59 -7.60 -15.30
N GLN A 242 3.50 -7.37 -16.61
CA GLN A 242 2.99 -6.12 -17.16
C GLN A 242 1.56 -5.83 -16.68
N ILE A 243 0.67 -6.83 -16.75
CA ILE A 243 -0.72 -6.70 -16.33
C ILE A 243 -0.80 -6.48 -14.81
N ILE A 244 0.01 -7.16 -14.00
CA ILE A 244 0.08 -6.92 -12.54
C ILE A 244 0.44 -5.45 -12.26
N MET A 245 1.43 -4.89 -12.96
CA MET A 245 1.87 -3.50 -12.75
C MET A 245 0.79 -2.50 -13.17
N VAL A 246 0.10 -2.73 -14.29
CA VAL A 246 -1.01 -1.89 -14.74
C VAL A 246 -2.21 -2.02 -13.79
N GLN A 247 -2.56 -3.23 -13.35
CA GLN A 247 -3.61 -3.47 -12.36
C GLN A 247 -3.36 -2.68 -11.07
N LYS A 248 -2.14 -2.74 -10.52
CA LYS A 248 -1.77 -1.95 -9.33
C LYS A 248 -1.94 -0.45 -9.55
N ALA A 249 -1.67 0.06 -10.75
CA ALA A 249 -1.93 1.46 -11.08
C ALA A 249 -3.44 1.76 -11.06
N GLU A 250 -4.29 0.89 -11.64
CA GLU A 250 -5.75 1.08 -11.64
C GLU A 250 -6.36 1.01 -10.23
N ILE A 251 -5.82 0.16 -9.34
CA ILE A 251 -6.27 0.07 -7.94
C ILE A 251 -6.04 1.39 -7.21
N VAL A 252 -4.83 1.94 -7.31
CA VAL A 252 -4.46 3.20 -6.63
C VAL A 252 -5.27 4.39 -7.19
N ASP A 253 -5.58 4.36 -8.49
CA ASP A 253 -6.44 5.36 -9.15
C ASP A 253 -7.96 5.14 -8.88
N LYS A 254 -8.28 4.14 -8.05
CA LYS A 254 -9.65 3.71 -7.69
C LYS A 254 -10.53 3.34 -8.90
N ASN A 255 -9.94 2.85 -9.98
CA ASN A 255 -10.66 2.39 -11.16
C ASN A 255 -11.02 0.90 -11.06
N LEU A 256 -12.11 0.60 -10.34
CA LEU A 256 -12.58 -0.76 -10.09
C LEU A 256 -12.78 -1.57 -11.38
N SER A 257 -13.40 -0.98 -12.40
CA SER A 257 -13.73 -1.68 -13.64
C SER A 257 -12.48 -2.20 -14.35
N ALA A 258 -11.47 -1.35 -14.53
CA ALA A 258 -10.21 -1.73 -15.15
C ALA A 258 -9.40 -2.70 -14.26
N ALA A 259 -9.34 -2.43 -12.95
CA ALA A 259 -8.64 -3.30 -12.01
C ALA A 259 -9.22 -4.72 -11.99
N ALA A 260 -10.55 -4.86 -12.00
CA ALA A 260 -11.25 -6.14 -12.06
C ALA A 260 -11.09 -6.84 -13.41
N ALA A 261 -11.06 -6.09 -14.52
CA ALA A 261 -10.78 -6.65 -15.84
C ALA A 261 -9.38 -7.27 -15.89
N HIS A 262 -8.37 -6.55 -15.39
CA HIS A 262 -6.99 -7.07 -15.30
C HIS A 262 -6.88 -8.28 -14.37
N ALA A 263 -7.60 -8.29 -13.24
CA ALA A 263 -7.62 -9.43 -12.31
C ALA A 263 -8.14 -10.71 -13.00
N ARG A 264 -9.26 -10.60 -13.75
CA ARG A 264 -9.82 -11.72 -14.52
C ARG A 264 -8.87 -12.20 -15.62
N MET A 265 -8.23 -11.28 -16.33
CA MET A 265 -7.21 -11.62 -17.32
C MET A 265 -6.07 -12.42 -16.68
N LEU A 266 -5.55 -11.97 -15.53
CA LEU A 266 -4.47 -12.68 -14.82
C LEU A 266 -4.89 -14.09 -14.42
N GLN A 267 -6.09 -14.27 -13.86
CA GLN A 267 -6.60 -15.60 -13.52
C GLN A 267 -6.65 -16.52 -14.75
N SER A 268 -7.21 -16.06 -15.87
CA SER A 268 -7.25 -16.85 -17.11
C SER A 268 -5.85 -17.19 -17.61
N MET A 269 -4.90 -16.24 -17.56
CA MET A 269 -3.53 -16.46 -17.99
C MET A 269 -2.79 -17.47 -17.11
N PHE A 270 -2.92 -17.42 -15.79
CA PHE A 270 -2.28 -18.40 -14.90
C PHE A 270 -2.87 -19.80 -15.08
N GLN A 271 -4.19 -19.92 -15.24
CA GLN A 271 -4.82 -21.20 -15.55
C GLN A 271 -4.29 -21.76 -16.87
N GLU A 272 -4.14 -20.92 -17.89
CA GLU A 272 -3.62 -21.34 -19.18
C GLU A 272 -2.14 -21.73 -19.12
N GLN A 273 -1.32 -20.97 -18.38
CA GLN A 273 0.08 -21.34 -18.10
C GLN A 273 0.17 -22.74 -17.47
N GLN A 274 -0.69 -23.04 -16.49
CA GLN A 274 -0.69 -24.34 -15.85
C GLN A 274 -1.17 -25.44 -16.80
N ARG A 275 -2.21 -25.20 -17.62
CA ARG A 275 -2.69 -26.18 -18.60
C ARG A 275 -1.63 -26.51 -19.64
N ALA A 276 -1.00 -25.47 -20.22
CA ALA A 276 -0.04 -25.61 -21.31
C ALA A 276 1.33 -26.13 -20.82
N ASN A 277 1.86 -25.55 -19.74
CA ASN A 277 3.24 -25.79 -19.30
C ASN A 277 3.35 -26.68 -18.06
N ARG A 278 2.22 -27.04 -17.42
CA ARG A 278 2.18 -27.77 -16.13
C ARG A 278 2.90 -27.06 -14.99
N THR A 279 3.15 -25.75 -15.13
CA THR A 279 3.88 -24.93 -14.15
C THR A 279 3.19 -23.60 -13.94
N VAL A 280 3.32 -23.04 -12.74
CA VAL A 280 2.84 -21.69 -12.41
C VAL A 280 3.97 -20.91 -11.74
N ASN A 281 4.18 -19.66 -12.16
CA ASN A 281 5.11 -18.78 -11.46
C ASN A 281 4.47 -18.25 -10.16
N PHE A 282 4.74 -18.94 -9.05
CA PHE A 282 4.17 -18.62 -7.75
C PHE A 282 4.55 -17.23 -7.22
N THR A 283 5.67 -16.66 -7.65
CA THR A 283 6.05 -15.28 -7.28
C THR A 283 5.12 -14.28 -7.94
N LEU A 284 4.84 -14.43 -9.24
CA LEU A 284 3.89 -13.57 -9.95
C LEU A 284 2.46 -13.79 -9.46
N LEU A 285 2.09 -15.05 -9.18
CA LEU A 285 0.77 -15.37 -8.62
C LEU A 285 0.55 -14.70 -7.26
N GLN A 286 1.55 -14.72 -6.38
CA GLN A 286 1.48 -14.02 -5.10
C GLN A 286 1.24 -12.51 -5.29
N TYR A 287 1.92 -11.86 -6.24
CA TYR A 287 1.68 -10.45 -6.52
C TYR A 287 0.29 -10.16 -7.09
N ALA A 288 -0.23 -11.06 -7.93
CA ALA A 288 -1.58 -10.95 -8.48
C ALA A 288 -2.64 -11.11 -7.39
N LEU A 289 -2.52 -12.14 -6.54
CA LEU A 289 -3.41 -12.38 -5.40
C LEU A 289 -3.41 -11.21 -4.42
N TRP A 290 -2.22 -10.71 -4.06
CA TRP A 290 -2.12 -9.56 -3.17
C TRP A 290 -2.82 -8.33 -3.76
N SER A 291 -2.71 -8.10 -5.07
CA SER A 291 -3.36 -6.97 -5.74
C SER A 291 -4.89 -7.16 -5.79
N ASP A 292 -5.37 -8.37 -6.07
CA ASP A 292 -6.81 -8.69 -6.10
C ASP A 292 -7.45 -8.53 -4.71
N VAL A 293 -6.73 -8.88 -3.65
CA VAL A 293 -7.16 -8.63 -2.26
C VAL A 293 -7.31 -7.15 -1.95
N GLN A 294 -6.46 -6.28 -2.49
CA GLN A 294 -6.61 -4.83 -2.32
C GLN A 294 -7.87 -4.31 -3.03
N ILE A 295 -8.17 -4.80 -4.25
CA ILE A 295 -9.44 -4.50 -4.94
C ILE A 295 -10.61 -4.90 -4.04
N SER A 296 -10.62 -6.16 -3.64
CA SER A 296 -11.69 -6.72 -2.83
C SER A 296 -11.90 -5.93 -1.53
N SER A 297 -10.82 -5.58 -0.84
CA SER A 297 -10.86 -4.85 0.43
C SER A 297 -11.37 -3.42 0.30
N ILE A 298 -10.96 -2.69 -0.75
CA ILE A 298 -11.36 -1.29 -0.97
C ILE A 298 -12.81 -1.21 -1.45
N PHE A 299 -13.20 -2.11 -2.35
CA PHE A 299 -14.48 -2.03 -3.05
C PHE A 299 -15.55 -2.97 -2.49
N MET A 300 -15.22 -3.80 -1.49
CA MET A 300 -16.11 -4.82 -0.92
C MET A 300 -16.69 -5.76 -1.97
N THR A 301 -15.90 -6.10 -2.99
CA THR A 301 -16.27 -7.02 -4.07
C THR A 301 -15.61 -8.38 -3.91
N PRO A 302 -16.19 -9.49 -4.39
CA PRO A 302 -15.50 -10.78 -4.41
C PRO A 302 -14.16 -10.72 -5.17
N LEU A 303 -13.22 -11.60 -4.82
CA LEU A 303 -11.99 -11.78 -5.60
C LEU A 303 -12.33 -12.25 -7.00
N ALA A 304 -11.53 -11.83 -7.97
CA ALA A 304 -11.55 -12.45 -9.29
C ALA A 304 -11.07 -13.90 -9.19
N PHE A 305 -9.97 -14.14 -8.47
CA PHE A 305 -9.50 -15.51 -8.24
C PHE A 305 -10.50 -16.30 -7.39
N ASP A 306 -10.93 -17.46 -7.90
CA ASP A 306 -11.89 -18.32 -7.20
C ASP A 306 -11.24 -18.98 -5.98
N VAL A 307 -11.59 -18.49 -4.80
CA VAL A 307 -11.05 -18.92 -3.49
C VAL A 307 -11.89 -20.01 -2.81
N SER A 308 -12.88 -20.58 -3.51
CA SER A 308 -13.69 -21.69 -3.00
C SER A 308 -12.79 -22.91 -2.68
N PRO A 309 -13.17 -23.81 -1.76
CA PRO A 309 -12.32 -24.95 -1.36
C PRO A 309 -11.87 -25.84 -2.52
N ASP A 310 -12.71 -25.97 -3.54
CA ASP A 310 -12.50 -26.67 -4.81
C ASP A 310 -11.96 -25.76 -5.93
N GLY A 311 -11.84 -24.46 -5.65
CA GLY A 311 -11.40 -23.45 -6.57
C GLY A 311 -9.97 -23.67 -7.05
N TRP A 312 -9.72 -23.27 -8.30
CA TRP A 312 -8.45 -23.49 -8.98
C TRP A 312 -7.22 -23.06 -8.18
N ILE A 313 -7.30 -21.90 -7.51
CA ILE A 313 -6.17 -21.36 -6.75
C ILE A 313 -5.85 -22.22 -5.52
N VAL A 314 -6.89 -22.71 -4.85
CA VAL A 314 -6.76 -23.52 -3.63
C VAL A 314 -6.11 -24.84 -4.01
N THR A 315 -6.64 -25.52 -5.04
CA THR A 315 -6.08 -26.76 -5.58
C THR A 315 -4.62 -26.59 -6.04
N THR A 316 -4.29 -25.46 -6.67
CA THR A 316 -2.94 -25.19 -7.18
C THR A 316 -1.93 -24.93 -6.06
N MET A 317 -2.35 -24.28 -4.97
CA MET A 317 -1.48 -23.93 -3.85
C MET A 317 -1.40 -25.00 -2.77
N GLN A 318 -2.36 -25.91 -2.72
CA GLN A 318 -2.49 -26.94 -1.68
C GLN A 318 -1.20 -27.74 -1.43
N PRO A 319 -0.49 -28.27 -2.46
CA PRO A 319 0.74 -29.04 -2.22
C PRO A 319 1.84 -28.21 -1.56
N LEU A 320 1.93 -26.91 -1.90
CA LEU A 320 2.90 -26.00 -1.30
C LEU A 320 2.54 -25.66 0.14
N TRP A 321 1.26 -25.51 0.45
CA TRP A 321 0.81 -25.29 1.82
C TRP A 321 1.02 -26.53 2.68
N GLU A 322 0.76 -27.73 2.17
CA GLU A 322 1.02 -28.96 2.90
C GLU A 322 2.49 -29.12 3.25
N ALA A 323 3.38 -28.85 2.28
CA ALA A 323 4.81 -28.85 2.51
C ALA A 323 5.25 -27.76 3.51
N ALA A 324 4.66 -26.56 3.45
CA ALA A 324 4.92 -25.50 4.43
C ALA A 324 4.47 -25.89 5.84
N LEU A 325 3.27 -26.47 5.96
CA LEU A 325 2.71 -26.93 7.22
C LEU A 325 3.50 -28.10 7.80
N GLN A 326 4.06 -28.98 6.96
CA GLN A 326 4.97 -30.03 7.40
C GLN A 326 6.21 -29.44 8.08
N GLN A 327 6.85 -28.44 7.48
CA GLN A 327 7.99 -27.74 8.08
C GLN A 327 7.61 -27.03 9.39
N LEU A 328 6.40 -26.46 9.47
CA LEU A 328 5.93 -25.80 10.68
C LEU A 328 5.64 -26.77 11.83
N ARG A 329 5.17 -27.99 11.54
CA ARG A 329 4.92 -29.05 12.53
C ARG A 329 6.21 -29.54 13.21
N GLU A 330 7.37 -29.37 12.56
CA GLU A 330 8.68 -29.69 13.14
C GLU A 330 9.13 -28.64 14.19
N VAL A 331 8.37 -27.55 14.38
CA VAL A 331 8.65 -26.50 15.36
C VAL A 331 7.67 -26.65 16.54
N PRO A 332 8.07 -27.24 17.69
CA PRO A 332 7.14 -27.51 18.81
C PRO A 332 6.43 -26.26 19.34
N LEU A 333 7.13 -25.13 19.40
CA LEU A 333 6.51 -23.86 19.80
C LEU A 333 5.37 -23.44 18.87
N TRP A 334 5.42 -23.80 17.59
CA TRP A 334 4.37 -23.48 16.64
C TRP A 334 3.13 -24.35 16.82
N THR A 335 3.28 -25.62 17.17
CA THR A 335 2.13 -26.52 17.42
C THR A 335 1.34 -26.05 18.64
N ASP A 336 2.01 -25.69 19.74
CA ASP A 336 1.36 -25.15 20.93
C ASP A 336 0.61 -23.84 20.62
N LEU A 337 1.22 -22.99 19.81
CA LEU A 337 0.64 -21.73 19.35
C LEU A 337 -0.61 -21.95 18.48
N ARG A 338 -0.61 -23.00 17.65
CA ARG A 338 -1.76 -23.37 16.82
C ARG A 338 -2.89 -23.93 17.68
N ASP A 339 -2.59 -24.85 18.60
CA ASP A 339 -3.60 -25.44 19.47
C ASP A 339 -4.27 -24.39 20.36
N ASP A 340 -3.50 -23.43 20.90
CA ASP A 340 -4.07 -22.27 21.60
C ASP A 340 -4.94 -21.40 20.67
N ALA A 341 -4.58 -21.27 19.38
CA ALA A 341 -5.39 -20.51 18.43
C ALA A 341 -6.77 -21.15 18.15
N GLU A 342 -6.83 -22.48 18.15
CA GLU A 342 -8.06 -23.26 17.93
C GLU A 342 -8.91 -23.34 19.21
N ASN A 343 -8.29 -23.58 20.37
CA ASN A 343 -9.00 -23.85 21.63
C ASN A 343 -9.47 -22.60 22.39
N SER A 344 -8.96 -21.41 22.06
CA SER A 344 -9.26 -20.17 22.80
C SER A 344 -10.15 -19.18 22.03
N LEU A 345 -11.01 -19.67 21.14
CA LEU A 345 -11.96 -18.83 20.43
C LEU A 345 -13.14 -18.42 21.32
N ASP A 346 -13.63 -17.20 21.16
CA ASP A 346 -14.84 -16.75 21.83
C ASP A 346 -16.09 -17.52 21.34
N PRO A 347 -17.00 -17.95 22.24
CA PRO A 347 -18.20 -18.71 21.86
C PRO A 347 -19.14 -17.98 20.89
N SER A 348 -19.08 -16.64 20.82
CA SER A 348 -19.88 -15.86 19.87
C SER A 348 -19.46 -16.02 18.40
N LEU A 349 -18.32 -16.66 18.14
CA LEU A 349 -17.87 -17.06 16.80
C LEU A 349 -18.62 -18.32 16.36
N GLU A 350 -19.86 -18.14 15.92
CA GLU A 350 -20.70 -19.22 15.39
C GLU A 350 -20.46 -19.45 13.90
N GLY A 351 -20.49 -20.73 13.49
CA GLY A 351 -20.28 -21.15 12.10
C GLY A 351 -18.85 -21.58 11.78
N GLU A 352 -18.72 -22.68 11.04
CA GLU A 352 -17.43 -23.26 10.66
C GLU A 352 -16.58 -22.30 9.80
N GLU A 353 -17.21 -21.54 8.91
CA GLU A 353 -16.51 -20.58 8.06
C GLU A 353 -15.86 -19.45 8.87
N ILE A 354 -16.60 -18.80 9.77
CA ILE A 354 -16.05 -17.74 10.62
C ILE A 354 -14.96 -18.27 11.55
N LYS A 355 -15.19 -19.41 12.21
CA LYS A 355 -14.17 -20.02 13.07
C LYS A 355 -12.88 -20.29 12.28
N ALA A 356 -12.99 -20.84 11.07
CA ALA A 356 -11.83 -21.09 10.20
C ALA A 356 -11.07 -19.80 9.87
N PHE A 357 -11.76 -18.67 9.66
CA PHE A 357 -11.12 -17.37 9.42
C PHE A 357 -10.29 -16.92 10.62
N PHE A 358 -10.90 -16.93 11.81
CA PHE A 358 -10.21 -16.53 13.04
C PHE A 358 -9.03 -17.46 13.35
N ILE A 359 -9.21 -18.78 13.26
CA ILE A 359 -8.11 -19.76 13.44
C ILE A 359 -6.96 -19.48 12.47
N SER A 360 -7.28 -19.34 11.19
CA SER A 360 -6.26 -19.10 10.16
C SER A 360 -5.52 -17.79 10.40
N ARG A 361 -6.23 -16.74 10.81
CA ARG A 361 -5.62 -15.44 11.10
C ARG A 361 -4.74 -15.47 12.34
N ARG A 362 -5.18 -16.09 13.44
CA ARG A 362 -4.36 -16.27 14.65
C ARG A 362 -3.11 -17.08 14.33
N THR A 363 -3.26 -18.16 13.59
CA THR A 363 -2.14 -19.03 13.22
C THR A 363 -1.13 -18.29 12.34
N THR A 364 -1.58 -17.58 11.32
CA THR A 364 -0.68 -16.79 10.45
C THR A 364 -0.02 -15.63 11.21
N LEU A 365 -0.74 -14.94 12.08
CA LEU A 365 -0.17 -13.89 12.93
C LEU A 365 0.88 -14.44 13.89
N LYS A 366 0.57 -15.51 14.63
CA LYS A 366 1.52 -16.15 15.56
C LYS A 366 2.76 -16.65 14.83
N THR A 367 2.59 -17.23 13.64
CA THR A 367 3.72 -17.64 12.78
C THR A 367 4.55 -16.43 12.36
N TRP A 368 3.91 -15.34 11.93
CA TRP A 368 4.61 -14.11 11.57
C TRP A 368 5.39 -13.52 12.74
N LEU A 369 4.81 -13.49 13.95
CA LEU A 369 5.48 -13.04 15.17
C LEU A 369 6.65 -13.96 15.54
N LEU A 370 6.47 -15.27 15.41
CA LEU A 370 7.51 -16.28 15.70
C LEU A 370 8.78 -16.07 14.86
N TYR A 371 8.63 -15.73 13.58
CA TYR A 371 9.80 -15.45 12.73
C TYR A 371 10.26 -13.99 12.84
N GLY A 372 9.31 -13.05 12.78
CA GLY A 372 9.57 -11.61 12.73
C GLY A 372 10.19 -11.05 14.01
N LEU A 373 9.55 -11.25 15.17
CA LEU A 373 10.03 -10.68 16.43
C LEU A 373 11.29 -11.36 16.95
N ASN A 374 11.49 -12.63 16.61
CA ASN A 374 12.69 -13.38 17.02
C ASN A 374 13.88 -13.15 16.08
N GLY A 375 13.75 -12.26 15.09
CA GLY A 375 14.81 -11.96 14.12
C GLY A 375 15.22 -13.15 13.26
N ARG A 376 14.37 -14.18 13.16
CA ARG A 376 14.64 -15.40 12.40
C ARG A 376 14.15 -15.22 10.97
N PRO A 377 15.00 -15.42 9.94
CA PRO A 377 14.52 -15.40 8.57
C PRO A 377 13.53 -16.56 8.37
N ALA A 378 12.30 -16.22 8.02
CA ALA A 378 11.31 -17.23 7.67
C ALA A 378 11.70 -17.94 6.37
N PRO A 379 11.65 -19.29 6.32
CA PRO A 379 11.85 -20.05 5.11
C PRO A 379 10.95 -19.54 3.96
N PRO A 380 11.42 -19.52 2.69
CA PRO A 380 10.64 -19.01 1.56
C PRO A 380 9.26 -19.68 1.40
N LEU A 381 9.20 -21.00 1.65
CA LEU A 381 7.96 -21.76 1.57
C LEU A 381 6.94 -21.34 2.65
N ILE A 382 7.41 -21.09 3.89
CA ILE A 382 6.57 -20.58 4.97
C ILE A 382 6.11 -19.15 4.69
N MET A 383 6.98 -18.30 4.11
CA MET A 383 6.58 -16.96 3.67
C MET A 383 5.54 -16.98 2.56
N LEU A 384 5.66 -17.91 1.61
CA LEU A 384 4.65 -18.11 0.57
C LEU A 384 3.32 -18.53 1.18
N TRP A 385 3.32 -19.52 2.09
CA TRP A 385 2.13 -19.94 2.83
C TRP A 385 1.50 -18.78 3.60
N LEU A 386 2.28 -18.04 4.39
CA LEU A 386 1.81 -16.85 5.13
C LEU A 386 1.11 -15.85 4.23
N ALA A 387 1.76 -15.43 3.14
CA ALA A 387 1.24 -14.41 2.25
C ALA A 387 -0.02 -14.88 1.53
N THR A 388 -0.05 -16.12 1.06
CA THR A 388 -1.12 -16.63 0.19
C THR A 388 -2.32 -17.12 0.99
N SER A 389 -2.11 -17.74 2.16
CA SER A 389 -3.19 -18.05 3.09
C SER A 389 -3.88 -16.78 3.59
N ALA A 390 -3.12 -15.73 3.97
CA ALA A 390 -3.72 -14.46 4.38
C ALA A 390 -4.58 -13.84 3.25
N CYS A 391 -4.09 -13.86 2.01
CA CYS A 391 -4.83 -13.33 0.86
C CYS A 391 -6.15 -14.09 0.60
N LEU A 392 -6.10 -15.42 0.61
CA LEU A 392 -7.28 -16.23 0.31
C LEU A 392 -8.32 -16.20 1.41
N GLN A 393 -7.91 -16.18 2.67
CA GLN A 393 -8.84 -16.05 3.79
C GLN A 393 -9.54 -14.70 3.76
N GLN A 394 -8.81 -13.61 3.46
CA GLN A 394 -9.41 -12.31 3.23
C GLN A 394 -10.50 -12.38 2.14
N GLY A 395 -10.21 -13.07 1.03
CA GLY A 395 -11.20 -13.24 -0.02
C GLY A 395 -12.44 -14.06 0.37
N ARG A 396 -12.24 -15.13 1.13
CA ARG A 396 -13.35 -15.94 1.68
C ARG A 396 -14.20 -15.13 2.67
N MET A 397 -13.58 -14.30 3.49
CA MET A 397 -14.28 -13.41 4.40
C MET A 397 -15.16 -12.40 3.65
N ILE A 398 -14.70 -11.79 2.55
CA ILE A 398 -15.54 -10.87 1.75
C ILE A 398 -16.72 -11.61 1.13
N LYS A 399 -16.49 -12.82 0.60
CA LYS A 399 -17.57 -13.67 0.07
C LYS A 399 -18.61 -13.97 1.17
N HIS A 400 -18.16 -14.30 2.38
CA HIS A 400 -19.03 -14.53 3.53
C HIS A 400 -19.80 -13.28 3.95
N TYR A 401 -19.14 -12.11 4.00
CA TYR A 401 -19.80 -10.83 4.29
C TYR A 401 -20.91 -10.52 3.29
N ILE A 402 -20.64 -10.64 1.98
CA ILE A 402 -21.64 -10.39 0.93
C ILE A 402 -22.84 -11.32 1.10
N ARG A 403 -22.59 -12.60 1.40
CA ARG A 403 -23.67 -13.56 1.71
C ARG A 403 -24.46 -13.12 2.94
N ALA A 404 -23.80 -12.74 4.02
CA ALA A 404 -24.47 -12.29 5.25
C ALA A 404 -25.34 -11.05 5.02
N VAL A 405 -24.93 -10.12 4.15
CA VAL A 405 -25.76 -8.98 3.72
C VAL A 405 -26.99 -9.46 2.96
N GLN A 406 -26.82 -10.32 1.95
CA GLN A 406 -27.93 -10.86 1.16
C GLN A 406 -28.96 -11.61 2.02
N GLU A 407 -28.50 -12.41 2.98
CA GLU A 407 -29.37 -13.15 3.90
C GLU A 407 -30.19 -12.22 4.80
N THR A 408 -29.62 -11.08 5.25
CA THR A 408 -30.39 -10.06 5.99
C THR A 408 -31.41 -9.34 5.11
N GLU A 409 -31.07 -9.01 3.86
CA GLU A 409 -31.98 -8.37 2.90
C GLU A 409 -33.17 -9.28 2.54
N GLN A 410 -32.91 -10.56 2.31
CA GLN A 410 -33.96 -11.56 2.02
C GLN A 410 -34.88 -11.79 3.22
N SER A 411 -34.30 -11.83 4.43
CA SER A 411 -35.05 -12.05 5.67
C SER A 411 -35.91 -10.82 6.04
N THR A 412 -35.48 -9.61 5.70
CA THR A 412 -36.26 -8.37 5.92
C THR A 412 -37.35 -8.14 4.86
N SER A 413 -37.15 -8.63 3.64
CA SER A 413 -38.08 -8.42 2.51
C SER A 413 -39.27 -9.39 2.51
N SER A 414 -39.22 -10.48 3.27
CA SER A 414 -40.26 -11.53 3.26
C SER A 414 -41.43 -11.17 4.20
N PRO A 415 -42.64 -10.84 3.69
CA PRO A 415 -43.75 -10.32 4.51
C PRO A 415 -44.43 -11.36 5.42
N SER A 416 -44.11 -12.65 5.25
CA SER A 416 -44.83 -13.78 5.84
C SER A 416 -44.29 -14.26 7.20
N SER A 417 -43.17 -13.72 7.72
CA SER A 417 -42.54 -14.21 8.96
C SER A 417 -42.82 -13.38 10.22
N LYS A 418 -43.82 -12.49 10.22
CA LYS A 418 -44.10 -11.54 11.32
C LYS A 418 -44.50 -12.15 12.69
N GLY A 419 -44.41 -13.46 12.90
CA GLY A 419 -44.90 -14.12 14.11
C GLY A 419 -43.91 -14.98 14.91
N GLY A 420 -42.66 -15.19 14.47
CA GLY A 420 -41.76 -16.17 15.10
C GLY A 420 -40.46 -15.59 15.66
N GLY A 421 -40.13 -15.87 16.91
CA GLY A 421 -38.84 -15.53 17.53
C GLY A 421 -37.61 -16.07 16.77
N ASP A 422 -37.80 -17.16 16.02
CA ASP A 422 -36.79 -17.78 15.15
C ASP A 422 -36.26 -16.82 14.05
N SER A 423 -37.13 -15.92 13.54
CA SER A 423 -36.72 -14.93 12.54
C SER A 423 -35.81 -13.84 13.11
N ALA A 424 -35.98 -13.48 14.38
CA ALA A 424 -35.18 -12.44 15.04
C ALA A 424 -33.78 -12.98 15.39
N GLU A 425 -33.70 -14.21 15.89
CA GLU A 425 -32.43 -14.87 16.17
C GLU A 425 -31.59 -15.07 14.90
N LYS A 426 -32.23 -15.47 13.79
CA LYS A 426 -31.55 -15.59 12.48
C LYS A 426 -31.01 -14.24 11.99
N LEU A 427 -31.76 -13.15 12.14
CA LEU A 427 -31.30 -11.82 11.77
C LEU A 427 -30.15 -11.34 12.65
N GLU A 428 -30.24 -11.55 13.96
CA GLU A 428 -29.17 -11.22 14.92
C GLU A 428 -27.89 -11.99 14.60
N PHE A 429 -28.01 -13.28 14.26
CA PHE A 429 -26.90 -14.10 13.78
C PHE A 429 -26.23 -13.44 12.56
N TRP A 430 -26.98 -13.11 11.50
CA TRP A 430 -26.38 -12.57 10.28
C TRP A 430 -25.78 -11.18 10.46
N TYR A 431 -26.40 -10.28 11.24
CA TYR A 431 -25.76 -9.00 11.57
C TYR A 431 -24.49 -9.20 12.39
N THR A 432 -24.46 -10.20 13.28
CA THR A 432 -23.24 -10.58 14.00
C THR A 432 -22.14 -11.04 13.08
N GLN A 433 -22.45 -11.91 12.11
CA GLN A 433 -21.49 -12.32 11.09
C GLN A 433 -20.95 -11.10 10.32
N GLN A 434 -21.80 -10.15 9.94
CA GLN A 434 -21.39 -8.93 9.25
C GLN A 434 -20.38 -8.11 10.08
N PHE A 435 -20.71 -7.74 11.32
CA PHE A 435 -19.82 -6.89 12.10
C PHE A 435 -18.56 -7.62 12.58
N LEU A 436 -18.59 -8.95 12.77
CA LEU A 436 -17.39 -9.75 13.05
C LEU A 436 -16.40 -9.69 11.89
N VAL A 437 -16.89 -9.89 10.66
CA VAL A 437 -16.07 -9.86 9.46
C VAL A 437 -15.49 -8.46 9.24
N LEU A 438 -16.33 -7.42 9.28
CA LEU A 438 -15.91 -6.02 9.09
C LEU A 438 -14.87 -5.58 10.14
N ALA A 439 -15.06 -5.98 11.40
CA ALA A 439 -14.09 -5.70 12.46
C ALA A 439 -12.75 -6.40 12.15
N GLU A 440 -12.77 -7.68 11.79
CA GLU A 440 -11.54 -8.40 11.42
C GLU A 440 -10.84 -7.77 10.19
N PHE A 441 -11.59 -7.27 9.21
CA PHE A 441 -11.03 -6.50 8.08
C PHE A 441 -10.24 -5.28 8.55
N LEU A 442 -10.83 -4.46 9.42
CA LEU A 442 -10.18 -3.27 9.96
C LEU A 442 -8.88 -3.62 10.70
N TRP A 443 -8.93 -4.66 11.52
CA TRP A 443 -7.75 -5.11 12.27
C TRP A 443 -6.64 -5.61 11.34
N THR A 444 -7.00 -6.46 10.38
CA THR A 444 -6.06 -7.01 9.41
C THR A 444 -5.48 -5.95 8.48
N HIS A 445 -6.26 -4.93 8.12
CA HIS A 445 -5.78 -3.76 7.37
C HIS A 445 -4.63 -3.08 8.11
N HIS A 446 -4.90 -2.65 9.34
CA HIS A 446 -3.94 -1.90 10.14
C HIS A 446 -2.67 -2.69 10.44
N LEU A 447 -2.78 -4.03 10.49
CA LEU A 447 -1.65 -4.89 10.80
C LEU A 447 -0.78 -5.23 9.59
N SER A 448 -1.39 -5.54 8.45
CA SER A 448 -0.68 -6.24 7.36
C SER A 448 -0.86 -5.62 5.99
N PHE A 449 -1.98 -4.95 5.72
CA PHE A 449 -2.32 -4.48 4.36
C PHE A 449 -2.24 -2.97 4.17
N LYS A 450 -2.10 -2.20 5.25
CA LYS A 450 -1.91 -0.75 5.20
C LYS A 450 -0.60 -0.41 4.48
N VAL A 451 -0.68 0.41 3.43
CA VAL A 451 0.50 0.90 2.71
C VAL A 451 0.51 2.42 2.79
N GLU A 452 1.12 2.94 3.85
CA GLU A 452 1.16 4.38 4.13
C GLU A 452 2.41 5.01 3.52
N VAL A 453 2.23 5.88 2.53
CA VAL A 453 3.32 6.65 1.91
C VAL A 453 3.11 8.12 2.22
N CYS A 454 4.10 8.75 2.88
CA CYS A 454 4.03 10.15 3.28
C CYS A 454 2.76 10.51 4.09
N GLY A 455 2.28 9.58 4.93
CA GLY A 455 1.07 9.76 5.75
C GLY A 455 -0.25 9.50 5.02
N VAL A 456 -0.22 9.11 3.74
CA VAL A 456 -1.40 8.74 2.96
C VAL A 456 -1.45 7.23 2.79
N ASP A 457 -2.56 6.61 3.20
CA ASP A 457 -2.79 5.20 2.95
C ASP A 457 -3.28 5.00 1.51
N LEU A 458 -2.47 4.30 0.70
CA LEU A 458 -2.76 4.11 -0.73
C LEU A 458 -3.97 3.22 -0.98
N PHE A 459 -4.36 2.40 0.00
CA PHE A 459 -5.45 1.44 -0.08
C PHE A 459 -6.44 1.68 1.07
N ASP A 460 -6.74 2.96 1.35
CA ASP A 460 -7.63 3.33 2.45
C ASP A 460 -9.05 2.78 2.25
N MET A 461 -9.36 1.71 2.98
CA MET A 461 -10.69 1.12 3.06
C MET A 461 -11.46 1.53 4.32
N VAL A 462 -10.81 2.20 5.27
CA VAL A 462 -11.34 2.44 6.63
C VAL A 462 -12.67 3.20 6.61
N PRO A 463 -12.87 4.26 5.79
CA PRO A 463 -14.14 4.99 5.78
C PRO A 463 -15.35 4.11 5.41
N THR A 464 -15.23 3.31 4.35
CA THR A 464 -16.29 2.41 3.90
C THR A 464 -16.58 1.34 4.95
N GLN A 465 -15.53 0.74 5.51
CA GLN A 465 -15.67 -0.30 6.54
C GLN A 465 -16.35 0.24 7.80
N LEU A 466 -15.97 1.43 8.29
CA LEU A 466 -16.59 2.03 9.48
C LEU A 466 -18.06 2.37 9.26
N LYS A 467 -18.41 2.87 8.07
CA LYS A 467 -19.81 3.12 7.70
C LYS A 467 -20.63 1.83 7.76
N ASN A 468 -20.14 0.77 7.11
CA ASN A 468 -20.83 -0.52 7.06
C ASN A 468 -20.91 -1.18 8.45
N LEU A 469 -19.83 -1.08 9.22
CA LEU A 469 -19.75 -1.63 10.58
C LEU A 469 -20.75 -0.96 11.51
N ARG A 470 -20.84 0.37 11.45
CA ARG A 470 -21.82 1.15 12.20
C ARG A 470 -23.25 0.73 11.82
N SER A 471 -23.54 0.61 10.53
CA SER A 471 -24.87 0.18 10.06
C SER A 471 -25.25 -1.21 10.58
N ALA A 472 -24.33 -2.19 10.49
CA ALA A 472 -24.59 -3.54 10.98
C ALA A 472 -24.82 -3.57 12.50
N LEU A 473 -24.05 -2.79 13.27
CA LEU A 473 -24.19 -2.68 14.72
C LEU A 473 -25.48 -1.99 15.16
N GLN A 474 -25.94 -0.98 14.41
CA GLN A 474 -27.21 -0.27 14.69
C GLN A 474 -28.40 -1.18 14.37
N ASN A 475 -28.39 -1.85 13.22
CA ASN A 475 -29.46 -2.76 12.85
C ASN A 475 -29.58 -3.94 13.83
N ALA A 476 -28.46 -4.47 14.33
CA ALA A 476 -28.47 -5.50 15.36
C ALA A 476 -29.07 -5.00 16.69
N GLU A 477 -28.81 -3.75 17.06
CA GLU A 477 -29.35 -3.14 18.29
C GLU A 477 -30.86 -2.87 18.18
N ASP A 478 -31.32 -2.39 17.03
CA ASP A 478 -32.73 -2.09 16.79
C ASP A 478 -33.61 -3.36 16.84
N LEU A 479 -33.06 -4.51 16.44
CA LEU A 479 -33.72 -5.81 16.65
C LEU A 479 -33.85 -6.17 18.15
N GLY A 480 -32.84 -5.84 18.95
CA GLY A 480 -32.81 -6.15 20.38
C GLY A 480 -33.76 -5.30 21.22
N ARG A 481 -34.09 -4.07 20.79
CA ARG A 481 -34.99 -3.16 21.53
C ARG A 481 -36.42 -3.68 21.70
N GLY A 482 -36.85 -4.63 20.85
CA GLY A 482 -38.15 -5.30 20.98
C GLY A 482 -38.17 -6.50 21.94
N ALA A 483 -37.01 -6.97 22.40
CA ALA A 483 -36.90 -8.13 23.28
C ALA A 483 -37.11 -7.75 24.75
N LYS A 484 -37.58 -8.72 25.57
CA LYS A 484 -37.82 -8.49 27.01
C LYS A 484 -36.55 -7.95 27.69
N PRO A 485 -36.67 -6.91 28.54
CA PRO A 485 -35.57 -6.40 29.34
C PRO A 485 -34.97 -7.54 30.17
N GLY A 486 -33.71 -7.91 29.93
CA GLY A 486 -32.99 -8.96 30.66
C GLY A 486 -32.48 -10.15 29.84
N GLY A 487 -32.86 -10.27 28.56
CA GLY A 487 -32.23 -11.24 27.65
C GLY A 487 -30.82 -10.82 27.27
N SER A 488 -29.80 -11.33 27.96
CA SER A 488 -28.41 -11.12 27.55
C SER A 488 -28.17 -11.80 26.20
N SER A 489 -28.02 -11.02 25.12
CA SER A 489 -27.61 -11.56 23.81
C SER A 489 -26.33 -12.38 23.97
N LYS A 490 -26.29 -13.57 23.35
CA LYS A 490 -25.08 -14.41 23.30
C LYS A 490 -23.94 -13.75 22.52
N TYR A 491 -24.21 -12.72 21.73
CA TYR A 491 -23.23 -12.03 20.88
C TYR A 491 -22.65 -10.74 21.50
N ARG A 492 -22.84 -10.51 22.81
CA ARG A 492 -22.30 -9.30 23.48
C ARG A 492 -20.78 -9.17 23.37
N ASN A 493 -20.05 -10.29 23.39
CA ASN A 493 -18.59 -10.30 23.21
C ASN A 493 -18.18 -9.90 21.78
N ALA A 494 -18.87 -10.45 20.77
CA ALA A 494 -18.67 -10.08 19.37
C ALA A 494 -18.96 -8.59 19.13
N ARG A 495 -20.03 -8.06 19.75
CA ARG A 495 -20.34 -6.62 19.70
C ARG A 495 -19.25 -5.78 20.36
N LEU A 496 -18.76 -6.19 21.52
CA LEU A 496 -17.65 -5.52 22.22
C LEU A 496 -16.40 -5.46 21.33
N TRP A 497 -16.04 -6.57 20.68
CA TRP A 497 -14.92 -6.65 19.72
C TRP A 497 -15.08 -5.65 18.56
N ALA A 498 -16.24 -5.65 17.91
CA ALA A 498 -16.54 -4.76 16.80
C ALA A 498 -16.48 -3.27 17.22
N LEU A 499 -17.07 -2.92 18.36
CA LEU A 499 -17.03 -1.56 18.90
C LEU A 499 -15.61 -1.12 19.27
N PHE A 500 -14.84 -2.01 19.88
CA PHE A 500 -13.45 -1.76 20.23
C PHE A 500 -12.60 -1.43 19.01
N LEU A 501 -12.74 -2.20 17.93
CA LEU A 501 -11.99 -1.96 16.69
C LEU A 501 -12.46 -0.72 15.93
N GLY A 502 -13.76 -0.43 15.93
CA GLY A 502 -14.27 0.84 15.41
C GLY A 502 -13.69 2.04 16.15
N ALA A 503 -13.64 1.98 17.50
CA ALA A 503 -13.06 3.04 18.32
C ALA A 503 -11.54 3.19 18.09
N HIS A 504 -10.84 2.07 17.89
CA HIS A 504 -9.41 2.07 17.52
C HIS A 504 -9.18 2.81 16.19
N ALA A 505 -9.99 2.51 15.17
CA ALA A 505 -9.91 3.17 13.86
C ALA A 505 -10.27 4.67 13.94
N GLU A 506 -11.32 5.05 14.68
CA GLU A 506 -11.66 6.46 14.94
C GLU A 506 -10.48 7.20 15.59
N TRP A 507 -9.83 6.58 16.57
CA TRP A 507 -8.68 7.18 17.24
C TRP A 507 -7.51 7.42 16.29
N LEU A 508 -7.22 6.45 15.41
CA LEU A 508 -6.15 6.55 14.41
C LEU A 508 -6.41 7.69 13.43
N LYS A 509 -7.67 7.87 12.99
CA LYS A 509 -8.08 8.97 12.12
C LYS A 509 -7.90 10.34 12.78
N ARG A 510 -8.20 10.45 14.08
CA ARG A 510 -8.11 11.70 14.85
C ARG A 510 -6.69 12.10 15.24
N ASN A 511 -5.78 11.14 15.40
CA ASN A 511 -4.42 11.39 15.91
C ASN A 511 -3.28 11.13 14.90
N PRO A 512 -3.35 11.59 13.64
CA PRO A 512 -2.30 11.31 12.66
C PRO A 512 -0.95 11.94 13.07
N LYS A 513 -0.98 13.07 13.79
CA LYS A 513 0.20 13.88 14.14
C LYS A 513 1.01 13.40 15.36
N LYS A 514 0.43 12.56 16.24
CA LYS A 514 1.19 11.99 17.38
C LYS A 514 2.17 10.88 16.98
N LYS A 515 2.03 10.31 15.78
CA LYS A 515 2.91 9.24 15.26
C LYS A 515 4.33 9.74 14.93
N ILE A 516 4.48 10.95 14.40
CA ILE A 516 5.79 11.45 13.90
C ILE A 516 6.73 11.85 15.06
N SER A 517 6.21 12.16 16.25
CA SER A 517 7.01 12.71 17.36
C SER A 517 7.47 11.69 18.41
N LYS A 518 7.02 10.42 18.38
CA LYS A 518 7.24 9.48 19.50
C LYS A 518 7.81 8.10 19.16
N SER A 519 8.18 7.79 17.92
CA SER A 519 8.81 6.50 17.58
C SER A 519 10.34 6.54 17.72
N ALA A 520 10.84 6.62 18.96
CA ALA A 520 12.03 5.92 19.48
C ALA A 520 12.50 6.55 20.82
N PRO A 521 12.66 5.78 21.92
CA PRO A 521 13.67 6.10 22.91
C PRO A 521 15.03 5.75 22.28
N SER A 522 15.80 6.75 21.87
CA SER A 522 17.19 6.55 21.48
C SER A 522 18.00 6.19 22.71
N PRO A 523 18.74 5.07 22.73
CA PRO A 523 19.92 4.97 23.57
C PRO A 523 20.99 5.89 22.95
N ASP A 524 21.57 6.72 23.81
CA ASP A 524 22.76 7.54 23.57
C ASP A 524 22.72 8.61 22.45
N LYS A 525 22.34 9.83 22.84
CA LYS A 525 22.29 11.02 22.00
C LYS A 525 23.63 11.75 21.82
N SER A 526 24.77 11.12 22.11
CA SER A 526 26.03 11.85 22.18
C SER A 526 26.88 11.89 20.90
N LEU A 527 26.66 11.06 19.85
CA LEU A 527 27.64 11.01 18.73
C LEU A 527 27.13 10.94 17.28
N LEU A 528 25.83 10.93 17.00
CA LEU A 528 25.32 10.87 15.62
C LEU A 528 24.14 11.79 15.38
N ASN A 529 24.36 13.11 15.38
CA ASN A 529 23.42 13.99 14.68
C ASN A 529 24.02 15.34 14.26
N ARG A 530 24.36 15.45 12.96
CA ARG A 530 24.35 16.68 12.15
C ARG A 530 24.82 16.31 10.74
N ASN A 531 23.97 16.50 9.73
CA ASN A 531 24.26 16.53 8.28
C ASN A 531 23.67 15.45 7.37
N HIS A 532 22.48 14.93 7.66
CA HIS A 532 21.59 14.45 6.60
C HIS A 532 20.57 15.56 6.27
N LYS A 533 20.84 16.37 5.25
CA LYS A 533 19.75 17.06 4.55
C LYS A 533 19.10 15.99 3.68
N ASP A 534 17.91 15.52 4.07
CA ASP A 534 17.10 14.64 3.24
C ASP A 534 16.84 15.31 1.89
N GLU A 535 17.50 14.81 0.84
CA GLU A 535 17.14 15.14 -0.53
C GLU A 535 15.88 14.35 -0.90
N SER A 536 14.74 14.73 -0.31
CA SER A 536 13.44 14.23 -0.77
C SER A 536 13.25 14.62 -2.24
N PRO A 537 12.62 13.73 -3.07
CA PRO A 537 12.23 14.04 -4.43
C PRO A 537 11.61 15.43 -4.53
N THR A 538 11.95 16.17 -5.59
CA THR A 538 11.53 17.57 -5.79
C THR A 538 10.02 17.73 -5.61
N PHE A 539 9.24 16.81 -6.19
CA PHE A 539 7.77 16.83 -6.14
C PHE A 539 7.16 16.58 -4.74
N LEU A 540 7.91 16.02 -3.79
CA LEU A 540 7.46 15.87 -2.41
C LEU A 540 7.71 17.14 -1.59
N ARG A 541 8.61 18.03 -2.03
CA ARG A 541 8.84 19.31 -1.33
C ARG A 541 7.64 20.24 -1.45
N ASP A 542 6.99 20.23 -2.60
CA ASP A 542 5.81 21.04 -2.88
C ASP A 542 4.54 20.52 -2.17
N CYS A 543 4.54 19.26 -1.72
CA CYS A 543 3.41 18.65 -1.00
C CYS A 543 3.24 19.16 0.43
N LYS A 544 4.26 19.81 1.03
CA LYS A 544 4.21 20.23 2.45
C LYS A 544 3.12 21.27 2.74
N ASP A 545 2.66 21.98 1.73
CA ASP A 545 1.63 23.03 1.84
C ASP A 545 0.25 22.59 1.32
N VAL A 546 0.15 21.39 0.74
CA VAL A 546 -1.14 20.83 0.30
C VAL A 546 -1.84 20.24 1.51
N LYS A 547 -2.70 21.03 2.17
CA LYS A 547 -3.77 20.46 2.99
C LYS A 547 -4.58 19.57 2.05
N PHE A 548 -4.45 18.26 2.17
CA PHE A 548 -5.33 17.30 1.52
C PHE A 548 -6.75 17.60 2.01
N SER A 549 -7.49 18.43 1.27
CA SER A 549 -8.94 18.44 1.38
C SER A 549 -9.37 17.12 0.79
N THR A 550 -9.66 16.14 1.64
CA THR A 550 -10.52 15.02 1.27
C THR A 550 -11.89 15.61 0.92
N SER A 551 -12.00 16.14 -0.30
CA SER A 551 -13.20 16.74 -0.86
C SER A 551 -14.10 15.62 -1.37
N GLU A 552 -14.59 14.82 -0.44
CA GLU A 552 -15.87 14.15 -0.56
C GLU A 552 -16.61 14.50 0.72
N SER A 553 -17.79 15.09 0.57
CA SER A 553 -18.68 15.52 1.64
C SER A 553 -19.26 14.31 2.38
N TYR A 554 -18.39 13.54 3.04
CA TYR A 554 -18.83 12.62 4.06
C TYR A 554 -19.52 13.47 5.11
N GLU A 555 -20.81 13.21 5.32
CA GLU A 555 -21.54 13.74 6.47
C GLU A 555 -20.62 13.62 7.69
N GLU A 556 -20.50 14.72 8.43
CA GLU A 556 -19.68 14.85 9.61
C GLU A 556 -20.28 13.96 10.71
N THR A 557 -20.18 12.65 10.51
CA THR A 557 -20.56 11.62 11.45
C THR A 557 -19.81 11.91 12.72
N ASP A 558 -20.52 11.99 13.85
CA ASP A 558 -19.96 12.10 15.19
C ASP A 558 -18.66 11.29 15.28
N ASP A 559 -17.52 11.99 15.27
CA ASP A 559 -16.15 11.45 15.12
C ASP A 559 -15.73 10.48 16.25
N ARG A 560 -16.66 10.18 17.16
CA ARG A 560 -16.51 9.37 18.36
C ARG A 560 -17.70 8.43 18.59
N TRP A 561 -18.45 8.08 17.54
CA TRP A 561 -19.61 7.21 17.68
C TRP A 561 -19.22 5.85 18.26
N PHE A 562 -18.19 5.19 17.70
CA PHE A 562 -17.73 3.90 18.20
C PHE A 562 -17.18 4.00 19.61
N GLU A 563 -16.42 5.05 19.92
CA GLU A 563 -15.90 5.28 21.27
C GLU A 563 -17.03 5.45 22.32
N LYS A 564 -18.10 6.19 21.99
CA LYS A 564 -19.29 6.35 22.85
C LYS A 564 -20.05 5.04 23.03
N GLN A 565 -20.25 4.27 21.96
CA GLN A 565 -20.94 2.99 22.03
C GLN A 565 -20.13 1.93 22.77
N LEU A 566 -18.81 1.92 22.61
CA LEU A 566 -17.90 1.08 23.39
C LEU A 566 -18.04 1.38 24.89
N ALA A 567 -18.06 2.66 25.26
CA ALA A 567 -18.24 3.09 26.65
C ALA A 567 -19.61 2.68 27.25
N ARG A 568 -20.66 2.57 26.43
CA ARG A 568 -21.96 2.00 26.82
C ARG A 568 -21.84 0.50 27.03
N GLN A 569 -21.34 -0.23 26.04
CA GLN A 569 -21.18 -1.68 26.08
C GLN A 569 -20.36 -2.14 27.28
N LEU A 570 -19.25 -1.46 27.60
CA LEU A 570 -18.41 -1.76 28.75
C LEU A 570 -19.18 -1.64 30.08
N ARG A 571 -19.97 -0.58 30.24
CA ARG A 571 -20.82 -0.36 31.42
C ARG A 571 -21.93 -1.40 31.53
N ASP A 572 -22.61 -1.67 30.43
CA ASP A 572 -23.69 -2.65 30.38
C ASP A 572 -23.18 -4.07 30.73
N MET A 573 -21.92 -4.38 30.40
CA MET A 573 -21.27 -5.64 30.73
C MET A 573 -20.59 -5.65 32.11
N GLY A 574 -20.57 -4.52 32.84
CA GLY A 574 -19.88 -4.40 34.12
C GLY A 574 -18.35 -4.46 34.03
N LEU A 575 -17.77 -4.22 32.86
CA LEU A 575 -16.33 -4.31 32.60
C LEU A 575 -15.65 -2.98 32.96
N SER A 576 -15.04 -2.94 34.14
CA SER A 576 -14.43 -1.72 34.70
C SER A 576 -12.91 -1.67 34.63
N ILE A 577 -12.26 -2.79 34.30
CA ILE A 577 -10.79 -2.90 34.19
C ILE A 577 -10.37 -3.49 32.85
N TRP A 578 -9.21 -3.06 32.35
CA TRP A 578 -8.68 -3.50 31.06
C TRP A 578 -8.46 -5.02 31.00
N LYS A 579 -8.05 -5.66 32.10
CA LYS A 579 -7.76 -7.10 32.15
C LYS A 579 -8.96 -7.95 31.71
N ASP A 580 -10.17 -7.57 32.11
CA ASP A 580 -11.39 -8.32 31.80
C ASP A 580 -11.77 -8.14 30.33
N VAL A 581 -11.65 -6.91 29.82
CA VAL A 581 -11.84 -6.59 28.40
C VAL A 581 -10.82 -7.37 27.55
N TYR A 582 -9.55 -7.31 27.93
CA TYR A 582 -8.47 -8.03 27.25
C TYR A 582 -8.73 -9.54 27.19
N SER A 583 -9.26 -10.15 28.27
CA SER A 583 -9.62 -11.56 28.29
C SER A 583 -10.67 -11.91 27.22
N ILE A 584 -11.64 -11.03 26.98
CA ILE A 584 -12.65 -11.20 25.93
C ILE A 584 -12.01 -10.97 24.55
N LEU A 585 -11.28 -9.87 24.37
CA LEU A 585 -10.65 -9.54 23.09
C LEU A 585 -9.65 -10.61 22.63
N ARG A 586 -8.95 -11.27 23.56
CA ARG A 586 -8.07 -12.40 23.27
C ARG A 586 -8.83 -13.59 22.67
N GLY A 587 -10.13 -13.74 22.94
CA GLY A 587 -10.99 -14.74 22.28
C GLY A 587 -11.16 -14.52 20.76
N PHE A 588 -10.78 -13.33 20.27
CA PHE A 588 -10.74 -12.95 18.86
C PHE A 588 -9.28 -12.89 18.38
N ASN A 589 -8.98 -12.04 17.38
CA ASN A 589 -7.64 -11.90 16.80
C ASN A 589 -6.83 -10.73 17.40
N TYR A 590 -7.22 -10.26 18.58
CA TYR A 590 -6.56 -9.14 19.23
C TYR A 590 -5.12 -9.48 19.65
N ALA A 591 -4.22 -8.52 19.44
CA ALA A 591 -2.84 -8.56 19.90
C ALA A 591 -2.34 -7.13 20.17
N ASP A 592 -1.58 -6.93 21.26
CA ASP A 592 -0.99 -5.65 21.64
C ASP A 592 0.23 -5.25 20.78
N ILE A 593 0.03 -5.20 19.47
CA ILE A 593 1.09 -4.94 18.47
C ILE A 593 0.84 -3.67 17.66
N ILE A 594 -0.41 -3.20 17.57
CA ILE A 594 -0.78 -1.97 16.86
C ILE A 594 -1.00 -0.86 17.87
N ARG A 595 -0.32 0.28 17.69
CA ARG A 595 -0.60 1.48 18.49
C ARG A 595 -1.84 2.21 17.99
N PRO A 596 -2.67 2.81 18.86
CA PRO A 596 -2.52 2.86 20.33
C PRO A 596 -2.78 1.47 20.93
N LEU A 597 -2.13 1.18 22.05
CA LEU A 597 -2.38 -0.07 22.76
C LEU A 597 -3.84 -0.12 23.22
N GLY A 598 -4.41 -1.32 23.34
CA GLY A 598 -5.83 -1.45 23.63
C GLY A 598 -6.25 -0.85 24.96
N GLU A 599 -5.37 -0.89 25.95
CA GLU A 599 -5.57 -0.22 27.23
C GLU A 599 -5.79 1.29 27.07
N GLU A 600 -5.13 1.94 26.11
CA GLU A 600 -5.33 3.37 25.83
C GLU A 600 -6.72 3.62 25.22
N ILE A 601 -7.18 2.75 24.32
CA ILE A 601 -8.54 2.83 23.75
C ILE A 601 -9.59 2.64 24.83
N PHE A 602 -9.42 1.61 25.67
CA PHE A 602 -10.28 1.34 26.82
C PHE A 602 -10.35 2.54 27.78
N ASN A 603 -9.20 3.07 28.20
CA ASN A 603 -9.13 4.21 29.11
C ASN A 603 -9.76 5.48 28.53
N ASN A 604 -9.69 5.69 27.21
CA ASN A 604 -10.35 6.81 26.55
C ASN A 604 -11.87 6.65 26.54
N ALA A 605 -12.37 5.44 26.22
CA ALA A 605 -13.80 5.14 26.27
C ALA A 605 -14.38 5.29 27.68
N MET A 606 -13.67 4.86 28.72
CA MET A 606 -14.12 4.99 30.12
C MET A 606 -14.23 6.44 30.60
N LYS A 607 -13.52 7.39 29.96
CA LYS A 607 -13.62 8.84 30.25
C LYS A 607 -14.81 9.50 29.57
N VAL A 608 -15.52 8.81 28.68
CA VAL A 608 -16.68 9.37 27.98
C VAL A 608 -17.86 9.47 28.94
N VAL A 609 -18.23 10.70 29.28
CA VAL A 609 -19.48 11.02 29.98
C VAL A 609 -20.64 10.69 29.04
N LEU A 610 -21.51 9.78 29.47
CA LEU A 610 -22.75 9.49 28.73
C LEU A 610 -23.87 10.37 29.26
N PRO A 611 -24.80 10.80 28.38
CA PRO A 611 -26.04 11.38 28.84
C PRO A 611 -26.79 10.37 29.73
N PRO A 612 -27.55 10.84 30.74
CA PRO A 612 -28.41 9.97 31.53
C PRO A 612 -29.37 9.20 30.61
N PRO A 613 -29.76 7.96 30.97
CA PRO A 613 -30.69 7.18 30.18
C PRO A 613 -31.97 8.00 29.96
N GLU A 614 -32.36 8.16 28.69
CA GLU A 614 -33.61 8.82 28.29
C GLU A 614 -34.79 8.00 28.83
N GLY A 615 -35.19 8.26 30.07
CA GLY A 615 -36.22 7.47 30.76
C GLY A 615 -36.47 7.87 32.22
N GLU A 616 -35.52 8.52 32.91
CA GLU A 616 -35.69 8.89 34.32
C GLU A 616 -36.10 10.36 34.56
N SER A 617 -36.14 11.20 33.54
CA SER A 617 -36.45 12.64 33.69
C SER A 617 -37.95 13.00 33.66
N GLY A 618 -38.85 12.02 33.70
CA GLY A 618 -40.30 12.23 33.53
C GLY A 618 -41.17 12.17 34.79
N LEU A 619 -40.65 11.73 35.94
CA LEU A 619 -41.47 11.48 37.15
C LEU A 619 -40.75 11.98 38.40
N SER A 620 -40.84 13.28 38.71
CA SER A 620 -40.72 13.83 40.09
C SER A 620 -40.65 15.36 40.14
N LYS A 621 -41.54 16.10 39.46
CA LYS A 621 -41.75 17.53 39.78
C LYS A 621 -43.19 17.98 39.51
N THR A 622 -44.14 17.56 40.35
CA THR A 622 -45.35 18.33 40.68
C THR A 622 -46.09 17.62 41.81
N GLU A 623 -45.69 17.84 43.06
CA GLU A 623 -46.57 17.81 44.23
C GLU A 623 -45.77 18.29 45.44
N GLU A 624 -45.77 19.61 45.65
CA GLU A 624 -45.63 20.25 46.97
C GLU A 624 -45.85 21.76 46.79
N SER A 625 -47.12 22.14 46.68
CA SER A 625 -47.58 23.50 46.97
C SER A 625 -48.40 23.42 48.25
N LEU A 626 -47.69 23.57 49.36
CA LEU A 626 -48.22 23.68 50.70
C LEU A 626 -49.37 24.69 50.79
N ALA A 627 -50.43 24.23 51.45
CA ALA A 627 -51.36 25.04 52.18
C ALA A 627 -50.62 25.98 53.15
N GLY A 628 -50.87 27.28 53.01
CA GLY A 628 -50.59 28.30 54.01
C GLY A 628 -51.88 29.07 54.26
N GLY A 629 -52.54 28.79 55.37
CA GLY A 629 -53.76 29.50 55.79
C GLY A 629 -53.50 30.92 56.27
N LYS A 630 -54.53 31.76 56.14
CA LYS A 630 -54.82 32.93 57.00
C LYS A 630 -56.31 33.28 56.88
N LEU A 631 -57.07 32.87 57.90
CA LEU A 631 -58.08 33.58 58.69
C LEU A 631 -59.10 32.60 59.27
#